data_AF-A0ABD0PC03-F1
#
_entry.id   AF-A0ABD0PC03-F1
#
_cell.length_a   1.000
_cell.length_b   1.000
_cell.length_c   1.000
_cell.angle_alpha   90.00
_cell.angle_beta   90.00
_cell.angle_gamma   90.00
#
_symmetry.space_group_name_H-M   'P 1'
#
loop_
_entity.id
_entity.type
_entity.pdbx_description
1 polymer ?
#
loop_
_entity_poly.entity_id
_entity_poly.type
_entity_poly.pdbx_seq_one_letter_code
_entity_poly.pdbx_strand_id
1 'polypeptide(L)'
;VFTDVEASLREIRDVLDEDEAEERSLEEAAGKQAVPERPPALAELRRDLEKYLEAHEKASFTNTELHRAMNLHISNLRLLGGPLDTLREALPRPQLSEGG
;
A
#
# COMPACT_ATOMS: atom_id res chain seq x y z
N VAL A 1 9.09 -4.42 2.18
CA VAL A 1 8.92 -4.70 0.74
C VAL A 1 7.91 -3.76 0.09
N PHE A 2 6.60 -3.81 0.38
CA PHE A 2 5.64 -2.82 -0.19
C PHE A 2 5.84 -1.40 0.38
N THR A 3 6.22 -1.31 1.66
CA THR A 3 6.65 -0.07 2.32
C THR A 3 7.75 0.65 1.57
N ASP A 4 8.63 -0.12 0.92
CA ASP A 4 9.84 0.41 0.28
C ASP A 4 9.46 1.00 -1.09
N VAL A 5 8.49 0.38 -1.78
CA VAL A 5 7.95 0.90 -3.05
C VAL A 5 7.13 2.17 -2.81
N GLU A 6 6.26 2.19 -1.79
CA GLU A 6 5.48 3.38 -1.46
C GLU A 6 6.37 4.55 -1.08
N ALA A 7 7.41 4.30 -0.27
CA ALA A 7 8.37 5.33 0.14
C ALA A 7 9.11 5.92 -1.06
N SER A 8 9.64 5.07 -1.96
CA SER A 8 10.33 5.55 -3.16
C SER A 8 9.41 6.34 -4.11
N LEU A 9 8.15 5.91 -4.30
CA LEU A 9 7.22 6.65 -5.16
C LEU A 9 6.86 8.02 -4.58
N ARG A 10 6.71 8.12 -3.25
CA ARG A 10 6.50 9.42 -2.59
C ARG A 10 7.73 10.31 -2.73
N GLU A 11 8.92 9.79 -2.46
CA GLU A 11 10.16 10.55 -2.57
C GLU A 11 10.34 11.14 -3.98
N ILE A 12 10.11 10.34 -5.03
CA ILE A 12 10.18 10.82 -6.42
C ILE A 12 9.15 11.93 -6.68
N ARG A 13 7.90 11.75 -6.22
CA ARG A 13 6.86 12.76 -6.37
C ARG A 13 7.24 14.07 -5.66
N ASP A 14 7.68 13.97 -4.42
CA ASP A 14 7.97 15.13 -3.58
C ASP A 14 9.11 15.96 -4.21
N VAL A 15 10.15 15.33 -4.77
CA VAL A 15 11.22 16.02 -5.52
C VAL A 15 10.69 16.71 -6.79
N LEU A 16 9.78 16.06 -7.54
CA LEU A 16 9.21 16.64 -8.76
C LEU A 16 8.23 17.79 -8.48
N ASP A 17 7.57 17.77 -7.33
CA ASP A 17 6.67 18.83 -6.89
C ASP A 17 7.47 20.03 -6.37
N GLU A 18 8.57 19.79 -5.64
CA GLU A 18 9.51 20.82 -5.20
C GLU A 18 10.14 21.56 -6.39
N ASP A 19 10.66 20.83 -7.38
CA ASP A 19 11.19 21.41 -8.62
C ASP A 19 10.18 22.33 -9.34
N GLU A 20 8.92 21.88 -9.46
CA GLU A 20 7.88 22.71 -10.08
C GLU A 20 7.50 23.94 -9.23
N ALA A 21 7.51 23.81 -7.91
CA ALA A 21 7.24 24.92 -7.01
C ALA A 21 8.34 25.99 -7.05
N GLU A 22 9.61 25.57 -7.04
CA GLU A 22 10.75 26.46 -7.20
C GLU A 22 10.72 27.18 -8.54
N GLU A 23 10.39 26.47 -9.62
CA GLU A 23 10.30 27.08 -10.95
C GLU A 23 9.18 28.10 -11.06
N ARG A 24 7.99 27.82 -10.51
CA ARG A 24 6.91 28.81 -10.42
C ARG A 24 7.33 30.02 -9.61
N SER A 25 8.04 29.82 -8.49
CA SER A 25 8.55 30.93 -7.69
C SER A 25 9.56 31.79 -8.44
N LEU A 26 10.46 31.18 -9.22
CA LEU A 26 11.40 31.88 -10.10
C LEU A 26 10.66 32.66 -11.20
N GLU A 27 9.65 32.06 -11.82
CA GLU A 27 8.81 32.73 -12.83
C GLU A 27 8.11 33.96 -12.25
N GLU A 28 7.55 33.84 -11.05
CA GLU A 28 6.86 34.94 -10.36
C GLU A 28 7.82 36.07 -9.96
N ALA A 29 9.03 35.72 -9.52
CA ALA A 29 10.01 36.70 -9.02
C ALA A 29 10.79 37.41 -10.13
N ALA A 30 11.17 36.70 -11.19
CA ALA A 30 12.08 37.18 -12.23
C ALA A 30 11.47 37.21 -13.64
N GLY A 31 10.23 36.73 -13.79
CA GLY A 31 9.52 36.65 -15.07
C GLY A 31 9.91 35.42 -15.89
N LYS A 32 9.05 35.05 -16.85
CA LYS A 32 9.19 33.86 -17.72
C LYS A 32 10.54 33.70 -18.43
N GLN A 33 11.23 34.79 -18.72
CA GLN A 33 12.51 34.76 -19.45
C GLN A 33 13.69 34.34 -18.56
N ALA A 34 13.53 34.38 -17.23
CA ALA A 34 14.54 33.94 -16.28
C ALA A 34 14.48 32.44 -15.98
N VAL A 35 13.41 31.77 -16.42
CA VAL A 35 13.20 30.33 -16.20
C VAL A 35 13.83 29.54 -17.36
N PRO A 36 14.72 28.57 -17.07
CA PRO A 36 15.31 27.72 -18.10
C PRO A 36 14.26 26.80 -18.75
N GLU A 37 14.47 26.41 -20.01
CA GLU A 37 13.59 25.41 -20.66
C GLU A 37 13.66 24.06 -19.93
N ARG A 38 12.48 23.49 -19.67
CA ARG A 38 12.36 22.15 -19.05
C ARG A 38 12.81 21.04 -20.02
N PRO A 39 13.61 20.07 -19.54
CA PRO A 39 13.86 18.86 -20.28
C PRO A 39 12.56 18.10 -20.56
N PRO A 40 12.32 17.62 -21.80
CA PRO A 40 11.11 16.85 -22.13
C PRO A 40 10.99 15.56 -21.30
N ALA A 41 12.14 15.02 -20.86
CA ALA A 41 12.21 13.84 -20.00
C ALA A 41 11.46 14.01 -18.65
N LEU A 42 11.28 15.23 -18.14
CA LEU A 42 10.52 15.46 -16.90
C LEU A 42 9.03 15.14 -17.08
N ALA A 43 8.46 15.45 -18.26
CA ALA A 43 7.07 15.11 -18.55
C ALA A 43 6.87 13.59 -18.68
N GLU A 44 7.84 12.90 -19.26
CA GLU A 44 7.84 11.42 -19.33
C GLU A 44 7.95 10.81 -17.93
N LEU A 45 8.84 11.34 -17.09
CA LEU A 45 9.02 10.88 -15.71
C LEU A 45 7.74 11.05 -14.87
N ARG A 46 7.02 12.17 -15.03
CA ARG A 46 5.72 12.36 -14.36
C ARG A 46 4.67 11.35 -14.81
N ARG A 47 4.59 11.09 -16.11
CA ARG A 47 3.65 10.09 -16.64
C ARG A 47 3.96 8.69 -16.10
N ASP A 48 5.24 8.34 -16.01
CA ASP A 48 5.67 7.06 -15.49
C ASP A 48 5.42 6.95 -13.98
N LEU A 49 5.64 8.03 -13.21
CA LEU A 49 5.30 8.11 -11.80
C LEU A 49 3.81 7.85 -11.55
N GLU A 50 2.91 8.52 -12.29
CA GLU A 50 1.46 8.31 -12.19
C GLU A 50 1.08 6.84 -12.46
N LYS A 51 1.65 6.26 -13.52
CA LYS A 51 1.44 4.85 -13.85
C LYS A 51 1.88 3.92 -12.71
N TYR A 52 3.02 4.18 -12.08
CA TYR A 52 3.51 3.36 -10.97
C TYR A 52 2.72 3.56 -9.68
N LEU A 53 2.25 4.77 -9.39
CA LEU A 53 1.35 5.04 -8.27
C LEU A 53 0.04 4.27 -8.41
N GLU A 54 -0.59 4.30 -9.59
CA GLU A 54 -1.83 3.56 -9.85
C GLU A 54 -1.63 2.04 -9.72
N ALA A 55 -0.53 1.52 -10.27
CA ALA A 55 -0.20 0.11 -10.17
C ALA A 55 0.04 -0.31 -8.71
N HIS A 56 0.76 0.53 -7.94
CA HIS A 56 1.02 0.30 -6.53
C HIS A 56 -0.26 0.34 -5.69
N GLU A 57 -1.17 1.27 -5.94
CA GLU A 57 -2.45 1.37 -5.23
C GLU A 57 -3.29 0.10 -5.42
N LYS A 58 -3.45 -0.35 -6.68
CA LYS A 58 -4.18 -1.58 -7.01
C LYS A 58 -3.58 -2.81 -6.33
N ALA A 59 -2.25 -2.91 -6.32
CA ALA A 59 -1.55 -4.01 -5.66
C ALA A 59 -1.65 -3.93 -4.13
N SER A 60 -1.59 -2.73 -3.55
CA SER A 60 -1.65 -2.53 -2.10
C SER A 60 -3.04 -2.82 -1.53
N PHE A 61 -4.09 -2.47 -2.26
CA PHE A 61 -5.46 -2.82 -1.89
C PHE A 61 -5.63 -4.35 -1.80
N THR A 62 -5.27 -5.07 -2.86
CA THR A 62 -5.39 -6.54 -2.90
C THR A 62 -4.53 -7.22 -1.83
N ASN A 63 -3.32 -6.71 -1.57
CA ASN A 63 -2.45 -7.25 -0.52
C ASN A 63 -3.00 -7.00 0.89
N THR A 64 -3.59 -5.83 1.15
CA THR A 64 -4.22 -5.50 2.44
C THR A 64 -5.42 -6.40 2.72
N GLU A 65 -6.26 -6.61 1.71
CA GLU A 65 -7.41 -7.51 1.82
C GLU A 65 -6.96 -8.97 2.03
N LEU A 66 -5.91 -9.41 1.34
CA LEU A 66 -5.32 -10.74 1.55
C LEU A 66 -4.82 -10.92 2.99
N HIS A 67 -4.04 -9.96 3.51
CA HIS A 67 -3.57 -10.01 4.90
C HIS A 67 -4.73 -10.02 5.91
N ARG A 68 -5.80 -9.25 5.66
CA ARG A 68 -7.00 -9.28 6.51
C ARG A 68 -7.64 -10.66 6.52
N ALA A 69 -7.88 -11.25 5.34
CA ALA A 69 -8.47 -12.57 5.21
C ALA A 69 -7.59 -13.66 5.85
N MET A 70 -6.28 -13.59 5.66
CA MET A 70 -5.33 -14.50 6.31
C MET A 70 -5.40 -14.38 7.82
N ASN A 71 -5.34 -13.17 8.39
CA ASN A 71 -5.39 -12.97 9.84
C ASN A 71 -6.70 -13.48 10.46
N LEU A 72 -7.82 -13.38 9.74
CA LEU A 72 -9.11 -13.91 10.20
C LEU A 72 -9.10 -15.45 10.29
N HIS A 73 -8.41 -16.13 9.38
CA HIS A 73 -8.51 -17.58 9.23
C HIS A 73 -7.28 -18.37 9.70
N ILE A 74 -6.13 -17.72 9.93
CA ILE A 74 -4.86 -18.40 10.21
C ILE A 74 -4.91 -19.25 11.47
N SER A 75 -5.65 -18.84 12.50
CA SER A 75 -5.83 -19.63 13.73
C SER A 75 -6.59 -20.92 13.46
N ASN A 76 -7.69 -20.86 12.71
CA ASN A 76 -8.49 -22.02 12.34
C ASN A 76 -7.70 -22.98 11.44
N LEU A 77 -6.96 -22.45 10.47
CA LEU A 77 -6.10 -23.27 9.61
C LEU A 77 -5.01 -23.99 10.41
N ARG A 78 -4.38 -23.29 11.37
CA ARG A 78 -3.39 -23.90 12.29
C ARG A 78 -4.02 -24.97 13.18
N LEU A 79 -5.24 -24.74 13.68
CA LEU A 79 -5.97 -25.71 14.50
C LEU A 79 -6.30 -26.98 13.71
N LEU A 80 -6.82 -26.84 12.49
CA LEU A 80 -7.18 -27.95 11.61
C LEU A 80 -5.97 -28.72 11.08
N GLY A 81 -4.83 -28.05 10.90
CA GLY A 81 -3.57 -28.69 10.53
C GLY A 81 -2.77 -29.27 11.70
N GLY A 82 -3.25 -29.09 12.94
CA GLY A 82 -2.60 -29.56 14.16
C GLY A 82 -3.09 -30.95 14.63
N PRO A 83 -2.68 -31.37 15.84
CA PRO A 83 -3.14 -32.63 16.43
C PRO A 83 -4.66 -32.67 16.66
N LEU A 84 -5.28 -33.82 16.40
CA LEU A 84 -6.74 -33.98 16.56
C LEU A 84 -7.23 -33.77 17.99
N ASP A 85 -6.40 -34.03 19.00
CA ASP A 85 -6.75 -33.78 20.40
C ASP A 85 -7.00 -32.29 20.66
N THR A 86 -6.17 -31.42 20.11
CA THR A 86 -6.33 -29.95 20.22
C THR A 86 -7.60 -29.47 19.51
N LEU A 87 -7.93 -30.05 18.35
CA LEU A 87 -9.19 -29.77 17.66
C LEU A 87 -10.39 -30.23 18.51
N ARG A 88 -10.32 -31.42 19.11
CA ARG A 88 -11.39 -31.96 19.95
C ARG A 88 -11.63 -31.12 21.20
N GLU A 89 -10.59 -30.58 21.81
CA GLU A 89 -10.69 -29.68 22.97
C GLU A 89 -11.30 -28.32 22.61
N ALA A 90 -11.12 -27.84 21.38
CA ALA A 90 -11.71 -26.60 20.91
C ALA A 90 -13.22 -26.69 20.63
N LEU A 91 -13.79 -27.90 20.53
CA LEU A 91 -15.22 -28.10 20.31
C LEU A 91 -16.02 -27.89 21.61
N PRO A 92 -17.17 -27.20 21.56
CA PRO A 92 -18.04 -27.07 22.72
C PRO A 92 -18.59 -28.44 23.12
N ARG A 93 -18.55 -28.73 24.43
CA ARG A 93 -19.16 -29.95 24.98
C ARG A 93 -20.59 -29.62 25.39
N PRO A 94 -21.61 -30.26 24.77
CA PRO A 94 -22.98 -30.04 25.21
C PRO A 94 -23.14 -30.50 26.65
N GLN A 95 -23.55 -29.60 27.53
CA GLN A 95 -24.07 -29.96 28.84
C GLN A 95 -25.53 -30.35 28.61
N LEU A 96 -25.80 -31.65 28.50
CA LEU A 96 -27.16 -32.14 28.63
C LEU A 96 -27.57 -31.89 30.08
N SER A 97 -28.26 -30.79 30.34
CA SER A 97 -29.01 -30.62 31.58
C SER A 97 -30.17 -31.60 31.52
N GLU A 98 -29.98 -32.78 32.13
CA GLU A 98 -31.11 -33.64 32.48
C GLU A 98 -31.98 -32.89 33.49
N GLY A 99 -33.22 -32.57 33.11
CA GLY A 99 -34.23 -32.02 34.00
C GLY A 99 -35.34 -31.31 33.21
N GLY A 100 -36.61 -31.72 33.25
CA GLY A 100 -37.27 -32.82 33.96
C GLY A 100 -38.70 -32.95 33.48
#